data_AF-A0A955F6A2-F1
#
_entry.id   AF-A0A955F6A2-F1
#
_cell.length_a   1.000
_cell.length_b   1.000
_cell.length_c   1.000
_cell.angle_alpha   90.00
_cell.angle_beta   90.00
_cell.angle_gamma   90.00
#
_symmetry.space_group_name_H-M   'P 1'
#
loop_
_entity.id
_entity.type
_entity.pdbx_description
1 polymer ?
#
loop_
_entity_poly.entity_id
_entity_poly.type
_entity_poly.pdbx_seq_one_letter_code
_entity_poly.pdbx_strand_id
1 'polypeptide(L)'
;GSCVSFLGQEALGTRLEGFTLTGGRGTPHPSFLIAVGGGVRVINTQAARSEPTIKNCSIQACEAIAGAGVLAFGHVVLHLEDCVITNNSTLVTGMPGSLPTGLGDGTAGVLVDQGASADLLRCDIHSNVGAGLLLAATLAMAPPHHVKDCRIANHVLPTGTSPLAVSSGLHLEGGIVEGTVIENNATTGQGGALSGCGPVTLTNCVLRGNVAREGGAIAILGGRVDLINVTITANQATDPMSAVIHAWPQLSPQTALSAENSILWGNASPVLALGFMTSNFPPLAFLFSHCDLTGGFAGPSNLDVDPVFVAPASGDHRLKADSPVIDRGDAASPGLPPTDLDGNPRVIFGAPDLGAYEVTDIAADPVFDGTVGINAGGPFDVLFINGQSGGGDRRVVVPIGQPLSLDVALPPTHSGPSAPFIIFGVFAVPRYTDTFVLPFGVGPIAFLPCPIAPVFQPVLFTAADSYGVNICSPVAPSAPAPWSTGPLPGIPFPVRLSFQGVIDEVAGQARVTNGVILVVN
;
A
#
# COMPACT_ATOMS: atom_id res chain seq x y z
N GLY A 1 -40.93 6.78 5.75
CA GLY A 1 -40.46 7.36 4.49
C GLY A 1 -39.02 7.75 4.65
N SER A 2 -38.37 8.11 3.56
CA SER A 2 -36.96 8.53 3.54
C SER A 2 -36.77 9.73 4.49
N CYS A 3 -35.62 9.86 5.17
CA CYS A 3 -35.36 11.03 6.02
C CYS A 3 -35.33 12.32 5.18
N VAL A 4 -34.63 12.27 4.04
CA VAL A 4 -34.52 13.39 3.09
C VAL A 4 -34.73 12.89 1.67
N SER A 5 -35.39 13.68 0.84
CA SER A 5 -35.55 13.39 -0.58
C SER A 5 -35.26 14.62 -1.44
N PHE A 6 -34.40 14.43 -2.43
CA PHE A 6 -34.11 15.35 -3.53
C PHE A 6 -34.78 14.75 -4.78
N LEU A 7 -35.71 15.48 -5.38
CA LEU A 7 -36.67 14.97 -6.36
C LEU A 7 -36.67 15.80 -7.66
N GLY A 8 -35.54 16.37 -8.04
CA GLY A 8 -35.27 16.83 -9.41
C GLY A 8 -34.72 18.26 -9.51
N GLN A 9 -33.77 18.43 -10.42
CA GLN A 9 -33.14 19.71 -10.80
C GLN A 9 -32.53 20.51 -9.64
N GLU A 10 -32.05 19.84 -8.60
CA GLU A 10 -31.22 20.46 -7.58
C GLU A 10 -29.96 21.05 -8.22
N ALA A 11 -29.83 22.38 -8.17
CA ALA A 11 -28.70 23.08 -8.75
C ALA A 11 -27.41 22.77 -7.99
N LEU A 12 -26.27 22.91 -8.69
CA LEU A 12 -24.93 22.90 -8.12
C LEU A 12 -24.86 23.91 -6.96
N GLY A 13 -24.72 23.41 -5.72
CA GLY A 13 -24.77 24.20 -4.48
C GLY A 13 -25.95 23.88 -3.56
N THR A 14 -26.91 23.08 -4.01
CA THR A 14 -27.93 22.50 -3.12
C THR A 14 -27.24 21.61 -2.10
N ARG A 15 -27.43 21.89 -0.81
CA ARG A 15 -26.64 21.24 0.24
C ARG A 15 -27.46 20.77 1.43
N LEU A 16 -27.16 19.57 1.90
CA LEU A 16 -27.55 19.06 3.20
C LEU A 16 -26.28 18.95 4.06
N GLU A 17 -26.25 19.66 5.20
CA GLU A 17 -25.04 19.74 6.02
C GLU A 17 -25.32 19.59 7.52
N GLY A 18 -24.50 18.79 8.21
CA GLY A 18 -24.40 18.82 9.68
C GLY A 18 -25.50 18.06 10.41
N PHE A 19 -26.24 17.20 9.72
CA PHE A 19 -27.36 16.46 10.29
C PHE A 19 -27.03 15.01 10.63
N THR A 20 -27.67 14.49 11.67
CA THR A 20 -27.81 13.05 11.87
C THR A 20 -29.17 12.60 11.35
N LEU A 21 -29.16 11.75 10.32
CA LEU A 21 -30.36 11.17 9.70
C LEU A 21 -30.50 9.74 10.19
N THR A 22 -31.61 9.42 10.86
CA THR A 22 -31.80 8.10 11.46
C THR A 22 -33.25 7.63 11.49
N GLY A 23 -33.45 6.32 11.52
CA GLY A 23 -34.78 5.68 11.53
C GLY A 23 -35.55 5.83 10.22
N GLY A 24 -34.88 6.27 9.15
CA GLY A 24 -35.47 6.43 7.83
C GLY A 24 -35.87 5.09 7.25
N ARG A 25 -37.03 5.06 6.58
CA ARG A 25 -37.54 3.85 5.90
C ARG A 25 -37.75 4.12 4.43
N GLY A 26 -37.23 3.24 3.59
CA GLY A 26 -37.27 3.37 2.14
C GLY A 26 -38.65 3.74 1.63
N THR A 27 -38.67 4.60 0.61
CA THR A 27 -39.91 5.07 -0.02
C THR A 27 -40.14 4.29 -1.31
N PRO A 28 -41.34 3.72 -1.54
CA PRO A 28 -41.65 3.06 -2.81
C PRO A 28 -41.44 4.01 -3.99
N HIS A 29 -40.79 3.52 -5.04
CA HIS A 29 -40.58 4.27 -6.27
C HIS A 29 -41.03 3.50 -7.51
N PRO A 30 -41.79 4.12 -8.44
CA PRO A 30 -42.40 3.42 -9.58
C PRO A 30 -41.41 2.68 -10.48
N SER A 31 -40.20 3.21 -10.67
CA SER A 31 -39.19 2.58 -11.54
C SER A 31 -38.56 1.32 -10.95
N PHE A 32 -38.57 1.16 -9.62
CA PHE A 32 -37.96 0.00 -8.96
C PHE A 32 -38.99 -1.00 -8.43
N LEU A 33 -40.24 -0.56 -8.24
CA LEU A 33 -41.31 -1.35 -7.60
C LEU A 33 -40.97 -1.82 -6.17
N ILE A 34 -39.95 -1.19 -5.56
CA ILE A 34 -39.46 -1.48 -4.20
C ILE A 34 -39.25 -0.19 -3.41
N ALA A 35 -39.11 -0.32 -2.08
CA ALA A 35 -38.79 0.76 -1.16
C ALA A 35 -37.29 1.08 -1.17
N VAL A 36 -36.92 2.30 -1.53
CA VAL A 36 -35.52 2.71 -1.75
C VAL A 36 -35.14 3.98 -0.98
N GLY A 37 -33.85 4.18 -0.71
CA GLY A 37 -33.33 5.43 -0.14
C GLY A 37 -33.83 5.69 1.28
N GLY A 38 -33.39 4.92 2.28
CA GLY A 38 -33.89 5.03 3.65
C GLY A 38 -33.48 6.36 4.33
N GLY A 39 -32.19 6.67 4.34
CA GLY A 39 -31.67 7.94 4.85
C GLY A 39 -31.89 9.07 3.86
N VAL A 40 -31.08 9.10 2.80
CA VAL A 40 -31.18 10.10 1.74
C VAL A 40 -31.55 9.45 0.41
N ARG A 41 -32.50 10.07 -0.27
CA ARG A 41 -32.99 9.62 -1.56
C ARG A 41 -32.83 10.74 -2.59
N VAL A 42 -31.99 10.55 -3.59
CA VAL A 42 -31.75 11.48 -4.69
C VAL A 42 -32.23 10.84 -5.97
N ILE A 43 -33.27 11.39 -6.59
CA ILE A 43 -33.82 10.84 -7.83
C ILE A 43 -34.08 11.98 -8.80
N ASN A 44 -33.55 11.84 -10.01
CA ASN A 44 -33.84 12.76 -11.10
C ASN A 44 -34.01 12.03 -12.42
N THR A 45 -35.23 12.03 -12.95
CA THR A 45 -35.56 11.42 -14.25
C THR A 45 -35.69 12.45 -15.38
N GLN A 46 -35.39 13.72 -15.09
CA GLN A 46 -35.45 14.81 -16.06
C GLN A 46 -34.11 14.96 -16.81
N ALA A 47 -34.15 15.61 -17.97
CA ALA A 47 -32.96 15.79 -18.81
C ALA A 47 -31.86 16.62 -18.13
N ALA A 48 -32.24 17.69 -17.41
CA ALA A 48 -31.33 18.53 -16.65
C ALA A 48 -30.78 17.79 -15.43
N ARG A 49 -29.48 17.90 -15.16
CA ARG A 49 -28.82 17.21 -14.04
C ARG A 49 -29.24 17.77 -12.68
N SER A 50 -29.17 16.91 -11.67
CA SER A 50 -29.32 17.23 -10.25
C SER A 50 -27.98 16.96 -9.57
N GLU A 51 -27.44 17.94 -8.86
CA GLU A 51 -26.07 17.89 -8.33
C GLU A 51 -26.01 18.30 -6.84
N PRO A 52 -26.68 17.57 -5.92
CA PRO A 52 -26.70 17.90 -4.51
C PRO A 52 -25.42 17.44 -3.80
N THR A 53 -25.02 18.23 -2.80
CA THR A 53 -23.95 17.89 -1.86
C THR A 53 -24.51 17.49 -0.51
N ILE A 54 -24.12 16.33 0.00
CA ILE A 54 -24.37 15.90 1.37
C ILE A 54 -23.02 15.97 2.09
N LYS A 55 -22.95 16.81 3.12
CA LYS A 55 -21.69 17.11 3.80
C LYS A 55 -21.79 16.98 5.30
N ASN A 56 -20.78 16.42 5.95
CA ASN A 56 -20.71 16.37 7.42
C ASN A 56 -22.00 15.80 8.04
N CYS A 57 -22.56 14.78 7.40
CA CYS A 57 -23.80 14.13 7.84
C CYS A 57 -23.49 12.74 8.38
N SER A 58 -24.22 12.34 9.42
CA SER A 58 -24.26 10.96 9.90
C SER A 58 -25.56 10.31 9.44
N ILE A 59 -25.50 9.26 8.64
CA ILE A 59 -26.66 8.55 8.08
C ILE A 59 -26.65 7.14 8.66
N GLN A 60 -27.57 6.87 9.58
CA GLN A 60 -27.49 5.65 10.38
C GLN A 60 -28.82 5.04 10.77
N ALA A 61 -28.84 3.72 10.98
CA ALA A 61 -30.02 2.97 11.38
C ALA A 61 -31.23 3.24 10.46
N CYS A 62 -30.98 3.41 9.16
CA CYS A 62 -32.01 3.51 8.14
C CYS A 62 -32.21 2.15 7.46
N GLU A 63 -33.44 1.90 7.00
CA GLU A 63 -33.86 0.64 6.39
C GLU A 63 -34.40 0.92 4.98
N ALA A 64 -33.97 0.17 3.98
CA ALA A 64 -34.61 0.14 2.67
C ALA A 64 -34.34 -1.20 1.99
N ILE A 65 -35.02 -1.53 0.90
CA ILE A 65 -34.63 -2.68 0.08
C ILE A 65 -33.31 -2.37 -0.64
N ALA A 66 -33.13 -1.14 -1.13
CA ALA A 66 -31.91 -0.68 -1.78
C ALA A 66 -31.54 0.77 -1.39
N GLY A 67 -30.24 1.05 -1.25
CA GLY A 67 -29.73 2.36 -0.82
C GLY A 67 -30.23 2.73 0.58
N ALA A 68 -30.04 1.84 1.56
CA ALA A 68 -30.60 2.02 2.90
C ALA A 68 -30.11 3.32 3.57
N GLY A 69 -28.83 3.63 3.45
CA GLY A 69 -28.27 4.92 3.82
C GLY A 69 -28.55 5.97 2.75
N VAL A 70 -27.99 5.79 1.55
CA VAL A 70 -28.12 6.73 0.45
C VAL A 70 -28.48 6.02 -0.85
N LEU A 71 -29.39 6.63 -1.61
CA LEU A 71 -29.69 6.27 -3.00
C LEU A 71 -29.50 7.50 -3.89
N ALA A 72 -28.79 7.35 -5.00
CA ALA A 72 -28.80 8.27 -6.14
C ALA A 72 -29.20 7.54 -7.43
N PHE A 73 -30.11 8.13 -8.21
CA PHE A 73 -30.66 7.50 -9.41
C PHE A 73 -31.02 8.48 -10.51
N GLY A 74 -30.70 8.13 -11.75
CA GLY A 74 -31.01 8.91 -12.94
C GLY A 74 -29.96 9.98 -13.23
N HIS A 75 -30.36 11.15 -13.72
CA HIS A 75 -29.44 12.23 -14.10
C HIS A 75 -28.94 12.98 -12.85
N VAL A 76 -28.07 12.32 -12.08
CA VAL A 76 -27.57 12.79 -10.77
C VAL A 76 -26.05 12.75 -10.71
N VAL A 77 -25.45 13.80 -10.15
CA VAL A 77 -24.07 13.76 -9.63
C VAL A 77 -24.17 13.95 -8.12
N LEU A 78 -23.89 12.88 -7.37
CA LEU A 78 -23.98 12.91 -5.91
C LEU A 78 -22.61 13.25 -5.32
N HIS A 79 -22.53 14.32 -4.53
CA HIS A 79 -21.33 14.63 -3.77
C HIS A 79 -21.52 14.25 -2.30
N LEU A 80 -20.70 13.33 -1.80
CA LEU A 80 -20.62 12.96 -0.39
C LEU A 80 -19.28 13.44 0.18
N GLU A 81 -19.32 14.33 1.16
CA GLU A 81 -18.13 14.90 1.78
C GLU A 81 -18.18 14.74 3.29
N ASP A 82 -17.12 14.19 3.90
CA ASP A 82 -16.98 14.13 5.36
C ASP A 82 -18.18 13.42 6.04
N CYS A 83 -18.79 12.44 5.37
CA CYS A 83 -20.00 11.77 5.84
C CYS A 83 -19.69 10.42 6.50
N VAL A 84 -20.49 10.07 7.51
CA VAL A 84 -20.47 8.75 8.12
C VAL A 84 -21.76 8.02 7.76
N ILE A 85 -21.66 6.87 7.08
CA ILE A 85 -22.82 6.09 6.64
C ILE A 85 -22.72 4.70 7.26
N THR A 86 -23.47 4.48 8.33
CA THR A 86 -23.24 3.31 9.19
C THR A 86 -24.51 2.65 9.72
N ASN A 87 -24.45 1.35 9.99
CA ASN A 87 -25.55 0.59 10.59
C ASN A 87 -26.87 0.73 9.81
N ASN A 88 -26.82 0.94 8.50
CA ASN A 88 -27.99 0.95 7.65
C ASN A 88 -28.25 -0.48 7.17
N SER A 89 -29.51 -0.88 7.18
CA SER A 89 -29.90 -2.26 6.88
C SER A 89 -30.64 -2.32 5.56
N THR A 90 -30.11 -3.11 4.63
CA THR A 90 -30.89 -3.52 3.48
C THR A 90 -31.84 -4.64 3.88
N LEU A 91 -33.11 -4.51 3.52
CA LEU A 91 -34.12 -5.52 3.77
C LEU A 91 -34.02 -6.55 2.64
N VAL A 92 -33.32 -7.66 2.89
CA VAL A 92 -33.27 -8.81 1.99
C VAL A 92 -34.67 -9.44 1.93
N THR A 93 -35.53 -8.92 1.05
CA THR A 93 -36.74 -9.62 0.67
C THR A 93 -36.30 -10.68 -0.34
N GLY A 94 -36.44 -11.96 -0.02
CA GLY A 94 -36.04 -13.10 -0.84
C GLY A 94 -36.76 -13.19 -2.19
N MET A 95 -36.68 -12.14 -3.01
CA MET A 95 -37.10 -12.13 -4.40
C MET A 95 -35.92 -12.67 -5.23
N PRO A 96 -36.06 -13.84 -5.86
CA PRO A 96 -35.15 -14.29 -6.90
C PRO A 96 -35.43 -13.43 -8.14
N GLY A 97 -34.63 -12.39 -8.34
CA GLY A 97 -34.77 -11.51 -9.49
C GLY A 97 -33.96 -10.24 -9.29
N SER A 98 -33.05 -10.00 -10.23
CA SER A 98 -32.32 -8.75 -10.36
C SER A 98 -33.27 -7.57 -10.14
N LEU A 99 -32.81 -6.53 -9.44
CA LEU A 99 -33.34 -5.20 -9.67
C LEU A 99 -33.39 -4.94 -11.19
N PRO A 100 -34.22 -4.01 -11.70
CA PRO A 100 -34.23 -3.63 -13.11
C PRO A 100 -32.83 -3.24 -13.67
N THR A 101 -31.85 -3.09 -12.79
CA THR A 101 -30.46 -2.75 -13.00
C THR A 101 -29.60 -3.95 -13.42
N GLY A 102 -30.15 -5.17 -13.47
CA GLY A 102 -29.45 -6.37 -13.96
C GLY A 102 -28.37 -6.93 -13.00
N LEU A 103 -28.04 -6.20 -11.94
CA LEU A 103 -27.12 -6.64 -10.90
C LEU A 103 -27.91 -7.46 -9.86
N GLY A 104 -27.54 -8.73 -9.71
CA GLY A 104 -28.06 -9.61 -8.67
C GLY A 104 -27.87 -8.94 -7.31
N ASP A 105 -28.98 -8.69 -6.62
CA ASP A 105 -29.07 -8.23 -5.23
C ASP A 105 -28.47 -6.85 -4.91
N GLY A 106 -28.74 -5.81 -5.73
CA GLY A 106 -28.31 -4.40 -5.55
C GLY A 106 -28.79 -3.69 -4.28
N THR A 107 -28.48 -4.31 -3.16
CA THR A 107 -28.79 -3.96 -1.79
C THR A 107 -27.50 -3.40 -1.19
N ALA A 108 -27.33 -2.08 -1.29
CA ALA A 108 -26.17 -1.40 -0.72
C ALA A 108 -26.56 -0.38 0.35
N GLY A 109 -25.63 -0.12 1.27
CA GLY A 109 -25.72 1.03 2.19
C GLY A 109 -25.76 2.34 1.41
N VAL A 110 -24.95 2.44 0.35
CA VAL A 110 -24.98 3.51 -0.64
C VAL A 110 -25.14 2.91 -2.03
N LEU A 111 -26.17 3.31 -2.76
CA LEU A 111 -26.46 2.86 -4.12
C LEU A 111 -26.50 4.04 -5.09
N VAL A 112 -25.73 3.96 -6.16
CA VAL A 112 -25.70 4.94 -7.26
C VAL A 112 -25.83 4.19 -8.58
N ASP A 113 -26.86 4.50 -9.37
CA ASP A 113 -27.25 3.69 -10.52
C ASP A 113 -27.99 4.50 -11.62
N GLN A 114 -28.18 3.89 -12.79
CA GLN A 114 -28.95 4.36 -13.95
C GLN A 114 -28.53 5.75 -14.43
N GLY A 115 -27.23 5.92 -14.65
CA GLY A 115 -26.66 7.19 -15.11
C GLY A 115 -26.37 8.20 -14.03
N ALA A 116 -26.56 7.83 -12.76
CA ALA A 116 -26.04 8.62 -11.66
C ALA A 116 -24.54 8.37 -11.51
N SER A 117 -23.84 9.35 -10.95
CA SER A 117 -22.42 9.32 -10.64
C SER A 117 -22.20 9.82 -9.22
N ALA A 118 -21.02 9.54 -8.66
CA ALA A 118 -20.73 9.89 -7.28
C ALA A 118 -19.29 10.30 -7.08
N ASP A 119 -19.11 11.41 -6.37
CA ASP A 119 -17.84 11.83 -5.81
C ASP A 119 -17.90 11.67 -4.28
N LEU A 120 -17.10 10.77 -3.75
CA LEU A 120 -16.97 10.53 -2.32
C LEU A 120 -15.62 11.05 -1.85
N LEU A 121 -15.63 11.88 -0.82
CA LEU A 121 -14.45 12.48 -0.25
C LEU A 121 -14.48 12.38 1.28
N ARG A 122 -13.46 11.75 1.87
CA ARG A 122 -13.30 11.62 3.34
C ARG A 122 -14.53 11.04 4.04
N CYS A 123 -15.17 10.06 3.40
CA CYS A 123 -16.35 9.39 3.97
C CYS A 123 -15.97 8.09 4.68
N ASP A 124 -16.63 7.80 5.80
CA ASP A 124 -16.54 6.51 6.50
C ASP A 124 -17.86 5.75 6.31
N ILE A 125 -17.82 4.74 5.45
CA ILE A 125 -18.95 3.88 5.12
C ILE A 125 -18.66 2.54 5.78
N HIS A 126 -19.37 2.22 6.85
CA HIS A 126 -19.05 1.01 7.59
C HIS A 126 -20.23 0.36 8.29
N SER A 127 -20.14 -0.95 8.57
CA SER A 127 -21.14 -1.67 9.38
C SER A 127 -22.57 -1.63 8.80
N ASN A 128 -22.71 -1.36 7.50
CA ASN A 128 -23.98 -1.51 6.79
C ASN A 128 -24.23 -2.99 6.48
N VAL A 129 -25.48 -3.43 6.60
CA VAL A 129 -25.92 -4.78 6.23
C VAL A 129 -26.31 -4.76 4.76
N GLY A 130 -25.69 -5.63 3.95
CA GLY A 130 -25.71 -5.56 2.49
C GLY A 130 -24.32 -5.27 1.91
N ALA A 131 -24.26 -4.95 0.61
CA ALA A 131 -23.06 -4.37 0.02
C ALA A 131 -22.77 -3.01 0.68
N GLY A 132 -21.48 -2.64 0.80
CA GLY A 132 -21.12 -1.35 1.39
C GLY A 132 -21.56 -0.20 0.50
N LEU A 133 -20.92 -0.14 -0.65
CA LEU A 133 -21.07 0.90 -1.66
C LEU A 133 -21.21 0.23 -3.03
N LEU A 134 -22.27 0.55 -3.75
CA LEU A 134 -22.52 0.08 -5.11
C LEU A 134 -22.62 1.28 -6.05
N LEU A 135 -21.61 1.41 -6.92
CA LEU A 135 -21.47 2.43 -7.94
C LEU A 135 -21.55 1.76 -9.32
N ALA A 136 -22.76 1.69 -9.87
CA ALA A 136 -23.07 1.01 -11.14
C ALA A 136 -22.91 1.94 -12.36
N ALA A 137 -22.92 1.34 -13.54
CA ALA A 137 -22.51 1.95 -14.80
C ALA A 137 -23.19 3.30 -15.03
N THR A 138 -22.34 4.29 -15.24
CA THR A 138 -22.74 5.62 -15.69
C THR A 138 -23.21 5.54 -17.16
N LEU A 139 -24.30 6.23 -17.50
CA LEU A 139 -24.63 6.51 -18.90
C LEU A 139 -23.41 7.20 -19.55
N ALA A 140 -23.17 7.03 -20.84
CA ALA A 140 -21.99 7.58 -21.52
C ALA A 140 -21.77 9.10 -21.34
N MET A 141 -22.78 9.83 -20.87
CA MET A 141 -22.72 11.25 -20.58
C MET A 141 -22.55 11.60 -19.09
N ALA A 142 -22.57 10.64 -18.17
CA ALA A 142 -22.34 10.88 -16.75
C ALA A 142 -20.84 10.88 -16.43
N PRO A 143 -20.39 11.74 -15.50
CA PRO A 143 -18.98 11.76 -15.10
C PRO A 143 -18.61 10.44 -14.40
N PRO A 144 -17.31 10.06 -14.43
CA PRO A 144 -16.85 8.85 -13.75
C PRO A 144 -17.06 8.95 -12.24
N HIS A 145 -17.15 7.79 -11.58
CA HIS A 145 -17.17 7.72 -10.13
C HIS A 145 -15.78 8.01 -9.54
N HIS A 146 -15.73 8.77 -8.45
CA HIS A 146 -14.52 8.99 -7.67
C HIS A 146 -14.73 8.66 -6.20
N VAL A 147 -13.81 7.88 -5.63
CA VAL A 147 -13.78 7.56 -4.19
C VAL A 147 -12.43 7.94 -3.66
N LYS A 148 -12.38 8.95 -2.79
CA LYS A 148 -11.13 9.55 -2.33
C LYS A 148 -11.06 9.69 -0.83
N ASP A 149 -9.94 9.28 -0.24
CA ASP A 149 -9.64 9.39 1.19
C ASP A 149 -10.73 8.75 2.06
N CYS A 150 -11.37 7.69 1.56
CA CYS A 150 -12.51 7.07 2.21
C CYS A 150 -12.10 5.84 3.03
N ARG A 151 -13.00 5.42 3.91
CA ARG A 151 -12.95 4.14 4.59
C ARG A 151 -14.22 3.35 4.30
N ILE A 152 -14.06 2.10 3.85
CA ILE A 152 -15.16 1.20 3.49
C ILE A 152 -14.97 -0.10 4.26
N ALA A 153 -15.75 -0.31 5.33
CA ALA A 153 -15.39 -1.31 6.33
C ALA A 153 -16.54 -2.10 6.94
N ASN A 154 -16.26 -3.36 7.32
CA ASN A 154 -17.16 -4.18 8.12
C ASN A 154 -18.57 -4.35 7.51
N HIS A 155 -18.66 -4.36 6.18
CA HIS A 155 -19.89 -4.71 5.49
C HIS A 155 -20.08 -6.21 5.51
N VAL A 156 -21.28 -6.65 5.85
CA VAL A 156 -21.63 -8.06 5.91
C VAL A 156 -22.86 -8.29 5.07
N LEU A 157 -22.72 -9.14 4.07
CA LEU A 157 -23.86 -9.67 3.34
C LEU A 157 -24.45 -10.85 4.12
N PRO A 158 -25.74 -10.81 4.50
CA PRO A 158 -26.38 -11.95 5.17
C PRO A 158 -26.38 -13.21 4.31
N THR A 159 -26.21 -14.37 4.93
CA THR A 159 -26.29 -15.68 4.27
C THR A 159 -27.68 -15.89 3.64
N GLY A 160 -27.74 -16.37 2.39
CA GLY A 160 -28.99 -16.67 1.67
C GLY A 160 -29.30 -15.75 0.49
N THR A 161 -28.44 -14.78 0.20
CA THR A 161 -28.39 -14.02 -1.05
C THR A 161 -27.80 -14.86 -2.19
N SER A 162 -28.02 -14.43 -3.43
CA SER A 162 -27.54 -15.16 -4.61
C SER A 162 -26.01 -15.32 -4.55
N PRO A 163 -25.46 -16.50 -4.88
CA PRO A 163 -24.01 -16.66 -5.05
C PRO A 163 -23.45 -15.79 -6.19
N LEU A 164 -24.31 -15.24 -7.05
CA LEU A 164 -23.93 -14.30 -8.10
C LEU A 164 -24.17 -12.84 -7.70
N ALA A 165 -24.53 -12.57 -6.43
CA ALA A 165 -24.72 -11.23 -5.93
C ALA A 165 -23.41 -10.45 -5.97
N VAL A 166 -23.41 -9.33 -6.67
CA VAL A 166 -22.27 -8.42 -6.69
C VAL A 166 -22.28 -7.65 -5.38
N SER A 167 -21.48 -8.13 -4.43
CA SER A 167 -21.62 -7.78 -3.03
C SER A 167 -20.23 -7.66 -2.45
N SER A 168 -19.69 -6.45 -2.57
CA SER A 168 -18.33 -6.11 -2.20
C SER A 168 -18.37 -4.98 -1.16
N GLY A 169 -17.24 -4.70 -0.52
CA GLY A 169 -17.08 -3.42 0.16
C GLY A 169 -17.42 -2.28 -0.80
N LEU A 170 -16.83 -2.32 -2.00
CA LEU A 170 -17.06 -1.40 -3.10
C LEU A 170 -17.31 -2.16 -4.41
N HIS A 171 -18.50 -2.02 -4.97
CA HIS A 171 -18.74 -2.37 -6.37
C HIS A 171 -18.57 -1.12 -7.22
N LEU A 172 -17.74 -1.19 -8.26
CA LEU A 172 -17.39 -0.06 -9.09
C LEU A 172 -17.40 -0.42 -10.58
N GLU A 173 -18.32 0.17 -11.32
CA GLU A 173 -18.40 0.06 -12.78
C GLU A 173 -17.76 1.29 -13.44
N GLY A 174 -16.43 1.29 -13.47
CA GLY A 174 -15.62 2.40 -13.98
C GLY A 174 -15.43 3.54 -12.96
N GLY A 175 -14.18 3.96 -12.76
CA GLY A 175 -13.88 5.05 -11.83
C GLY A 175 -12.49 4.98 -11.24
N ILE A 176 -12.23 5.91 -10.31
CA ILE A 176 -10.93 6.05 -9.65
C ILE A 176 -11.13 5.97 -8.14
N VAL A 177 -10.27 5.21 -7.48
CA VAL A 177 -10.20 5.09 -6.02
C VAL A 177 -8.82 5.54 -5.57
N GLU A 178 -8.76 6.55 -4.70
CA GLU A 178 -7.50 7.13 -4.22
C GLU A 178 -7.49 7.19 -2.69
N GLY A 179 -6.35 6.87 -2.08
CA GLY A 179 -6.13 7.09 -0.64
C GLY A 179 -7.15 6.37 0.26
N THR A 180 -7.73 5.26 -0.22
CA THR A 180 -8.90 4.63 0.40
C THR A 180 -8.53 3.31 1.06
N VAL A 181 -9.08 3.07 2.25
CA VAL A 181 -8.93 1.81 2.98
C VAL A 181 -10.23 1.01 2.87
N ILE A 182 -10.14 -0.19 2.29
CA ILE A 182 -11.26 -1.12 2.17
C ILE A 182 -10.95 -2.36 3.02
N GLU A 183 -11.66 -2.52 4.13
CA GLU A 183 -11.27 -3.50 5.15
C GLU A 183 -12.39 -4.32 5.78
N ASN A 184 -12.07 -5.57 6.14
CA ASN A 184 -12.94 -6.43 6.95
C ASN A 184 -14.36 -6.61 6.39
N ASN A 185 -14.52 -6.48 5.07
CA ASN A 185 -15.78 -6.74 4.42
C ASN A 185 -15.92 -8.24 4.16
N ALA A 186 -17.10 -8.77 4.42
CA ALA A 186 -17.39 -10.20 4.31
C ALA A 186 -18.61 -10.44 3.43
N THR A 187 -18.41 -11.23 2.37
CA THR A 187 -19.43 -11.55 1.39
C THR A 187 -19.40 -13.03 0.99
N THR A 188 -20.56 -13.57 0.63
CA THR A 188 -20.68 -14.90 -0.01
C THR A 188 -20.61 -14.82 -1.54
N GLY A 189 -20.54 -13.61 -2.09
CA GLY A 189 -20.40 -13.30 -3.51
C GLY A 189 -18.95 -13.09 -3.93
N GLN A 190 -18.73 -12.09 -4.77
CA GLN A 190 -17.47 -11.82 -5.44
C GLN A 190 -16.86 -10.49 -4.97
N GLY A 191 -15.54 -10.45 -4.80
CA GLY A 191 -14.77 -9.23 -4.55
C GLY A 191 -14.94 -8.71 -3.13
N GLY A 192 -14.22 -9.25 -2.15
CA GLY A 192 -14.44 -8.88 -0.74
C GLY A 192 -14.26 -7.38 -0.52
N ALA A 193 -13.19 -6.82 -1.06
CA ALA A 193 -12.94 -5.39 -1.07
C ALA A 193 -13.61 -4.71 -2.27
N LEU A 194 -13.25 -5.15 -3.47
CA LEU A 194 -13.62 -4.54 -4.73
C LEU A 194 -14.22 -5.59 -5.67
N SER A 195 -15.34 -5.26 -6.29
CA SER A 195 -15.77 -5.93 -7.52
C SER A 195 -15.99 -4.87 -8.59
N GLY A 196 -15.66 -5.15 -9.84
CA GLY A 196 -15.86 -4.15 -10.88
C GLY A 196 -15.91 -4.67 -12.30
N CYS A 197 -16.50 -3.85 -13.16
CA CYS A 197 -16.44 -3.99 -14.60
C CYS A 197 -16.01 -2.64 -15.25
N GLY A 198 -15.18 -2.68 -16.29
CA GLY A 198 -14.68 -1.45 -16.95
C GLY A 198 -13.31 -0.99 -16.45
N PRO A 199 -12.78 0.18 -16.86
CA PRO A 199 -11.49 0.67 -16.37
C PRO A 199 -11.64 1.21 -14.94
N VAL A 200 -10.98 0.57 -13.99
CA VAL A 200 -10.92 0.94 -12.58
C VAL A 200 -9.46 1.14 -12.19
N THR A 201 -9.13 2.28 -11.57
CA THR A 201 -7.79 2.57 -11.06
C THR A 201 -7.81 2.76 -9.56
N LEU A 202 -6.96 2.03 -8.85
CA LEU A 202 -6.72 2.17 -7.41
C LEU A 202 -5.31 2.73 -7.19
N THR A 203 -5.22 3.84 -6.47
CA THR A 203 -3.95 4.49 -6.13
C THR A 203 -3.83 4.71 -4.63
N ASN A 204 -2.69 4.35 -4.03
CA ASN A 204 -2.43 4.49 -2.58
C ASN A 204 -3.53 3.87 -1.71
N CYS A 205 -4.06 2.71 -2.11
CA CYS A 205 -5.16 2.05 -1.41
C CYS A 205 -4.66 0.88 -0.56
N VAL A 206 -5.38 0.59 0.52
CA VAL A 206 -5.16 -0.61 1.33
C VAL A 206 -6.41 -1.48 1.30
N LEU A 207 -6.26 -2.72 0.82
CA LEU A 207 -7.31 -3.72 0.77
C LEU A 207 -6.94 -4.82 1.75
N ARG A 208 -7.62 -4.89 2.91
CA ARG A 208 -7.19 -5.82 3.97
C ARG A 208 -8.31 -6.55 4.71
N GLY A 209 -8.04 -7.78 5.12
CA GLY A 209 -8.97 -8.53 5.97
C GLY A 209 -10.32 -8.84 5.30
N ASN A 210 -10.43 -8.66 3.98
CA ASN A 210 -11.69 -8.90 3.27
C ASN A 210 -11.84 -10.39 2.93
N VAL A 211 -13.09 -10.86 2.96
CA VAL A 211 -13.45 -12.24 2.73
C VAL A 211 -14.55 -12.31 1.70
N ALA A 212 -14.34 -13.07 0.63
CA ALA A 212 -15.35 -13.34 -0.40
C ALA A 212 -15.36 -14.81 -0.79
N ARG A 213 -16.39 -15.26 -1.51
CA ARG A 213 -16.31 -16.58 -2.16
C ARG A 213 -15.22 -16.58 -3.22
N GLU A 214 -15.28 -15.60 -4.12
CA GLU A 214 -14.31 -15.44 -5.20
C GLU A 214 -13.69 -14.05 -5.17
N GLY A 215 -12.37 -13.96 -5.40
CA GLY A 215 -11.67 -12.68 -5.33
C GLY A 215 -11.70 -12.14 -3.90
N GLY A 216 -10.94 -12.79 -3.01
CA GLY A 216 -10.93 -12.45 -1.59
C GLY A 216 -10.75 -10.96 -1.31
N ALA A 217 -9.95 -10.29 -2.13
CA ALA A 217 -9.88 -8.84 -2.22
C ALA A 217 -10.64 -8.32 -3.44
N ILE A 218 -10.24 -8.73 -4.66
CA ILE A 218 -10.72 -8.15 -5.91
C ILE A 218 -11.35 -9.21 -6.79
N ALA A 219 -12.56 -8.94 -7.30
CA ALA A 219 -13.14 -9.68 -8.41
C ALA A 219 -13.25 -8.80 -9.66
N ILE A 220 -12.58 -9.20 -10.74
CA ILE A 220 -12.63 -8.53 -12.03
C ILE A 220 -13.70 -9.21 -12.88
N LEU A 221 -14.85 -8.55 -13.02
CA LEU A 221 -16.04 -9.05 -13.74
C LEU A 221 -16.08 -8.57 -15.20
N GLY A 222 -14.92 -8.15 -15.72
CA GLY A 222 -14.72 -7.60 -17.06
C GLY A 222 -13.96 -6.27 -17.03
N GLY A 223 -13.36 -5.85 -18.16
CA GLY A 223 -12.59 -4.60 -18.22
C GLY A 223 -11.26 -4.62 -17.48
N ARG A 224 -10.68 -3.45 -17.22
CA ARG A 224 -9.28 -3.31 -16.78
C ARG A 224 -9.22 -2.80 -15.34
N VAL A 225 -8.44 -3.46 -14.49
CA VAL A 225 -8.10 -2.94 -13.16
C VAL A 225 -6.62 -2.57 -13.13
N ASP A 226 -6.31 -1.34 -12.74
CA ASP A 226 -4.95 -0.85 -12.55
C ASP A 226 -4.72 -0.55 -11.07
N LEU A 227 -3.68 -1.15 -10.49
CA LEU A 227 -3.26 -1.00 -9.10
C LEU A 227 -1.92 -0.27 -9.06
N ILE A 228 -1.87 0.87 -8.40
CA ILE A 228 -0.66 1.69 -8.27
C ILE A 228 -0.45 1.99 -6.79
N ASN A 229 0.69 1.60 -6.23
CA ASN A 229 0.99 1.80 -4.80
C ASN A 229 -0.09 1.19 -3.89
N VAL A 230 -0.57 -0.02 -4.19
CA VAL A 230 -1.65 -0.67 -3.43
C VAL A 230 -1.06 -1.72 -2.50
N THR A 231 -1.60 -1.82 -1.28
CA THR A 231 -1.29 -2.93 -0.35
C THR A 231 -2.51 -3.85 -0.23
N ILE A 232 -2.39 -5.09 -0.68
CA ILE A 232 -3.41 -6.15 -0.59
C ILE A 232 -2.91 -7.24 0.35
N THR A 233 -3.53 -7.39 1.52
CA THR A 233 -3.04 -8.29 2.57
C THR A 233 -4.13 -8.85 3.47
N ALA A 234 -3.90 -10.02 4.07
CA ALA A 234 -4.86 -10.68 4.95
C ALA A 234 -6.26 -10.90 4.33
N ASN A 235 -6.38 -10.94 3.01
CA ASN A 235 -7.65 -11.23 2.33
C ASN A 235 -7.78 -12.73 2.06
N GLN A 236 -9.01 -13.21 1.96
CA GLN A 236 -9.32 -14.63 1.79
C GLN A 236 -10.45 -14.86 0.79
N ALA A 237 -10.19 -15.70 -0.20
CA ALA A 237 -11.25 -16.36 -0.96
C ALA A 237 -11.65 -17.66 -0.26
N THR A 238 -12.96 -17.89 -0.10
CA THR A 238 -13.49 -19.11 0.53
C THR A 238 -13.73 -20.25 -0.47
N ASP A 239 -13.81 -19.95 -1.77
CA ASP A 239 -13.74 -20.96 -2.82
C ASP A 239 -12.28 -21.44 -3.02
N PRO A 240 -12.00 -22.74 -2.83
CA PRO A 240 -10.66 -23.31 -3.04
C PRO A 240 -10.09 -23.14 -4.45
N MET A 241 -10.94 -22.90 -5.46
CA MET A 241 -10.52 -22.66 -6.85
C MET A 241 -10.24 -21.18 -7.14
N SER A 242 -10.37 -20.31 -6.14
CA SER A 242 -10.22 -18.87 -6.28
C SER A 242 -8.93 -18.35 -5.65
N ALA A 243 -8.78 -17.03 -5.67
CA ALA A 243 -7.59 -16.29 -5.28
C ALA A 243 -7.99 -14.96 -4.64
N VAL A 244 -7.01 -14.21 -4.11
CA VAL A 244 -7.31 -12.85 -3.63
C VAL A 244 -7.69 -11.92 -4.75
N ILE A 245 -7.16 -12.11 -5.96
CA ILE A 245 -7.67 -11.50 -7.18
C ILE A 245 -8.22 -12.59 -8.07
N HIS A 246 -9.51 -12.52 -8.40
CA HIS A 246 -10.15 -13.45 -9.33
C HIS A 246 -10.65 -12.70 -10.55
N ALA A 247 -10.23 -13.11 -11.74
CA ALA A 247 -10.65 -12.48 -12.99
C ALA A 247 -11.54 -13.41 -13.82
N TRP A 248 -12.60 -12.83 -14.40
CA TRP A 248 -13.59 -13.51 -15.24
C TRP A 248 -13.46 -13.05 -16.71
N PRO A 249 -12.40 -13.48 -17.41
CA PRO A 249 -12.14 -13.00 -18.77
C PRO A 249 -13.30 -13.26 -19.74
N GLN A 250 -14.08 -14.32 -19.51
CA GLN A 250 -15.24 -14.71 -20.33
C GLN A 250 -16.30 -13.62 -20.42
N LEU A 251 -16.36 -12.72 -19.44
CA LEU A 251 -17.33 -11.63 -19.41
C LEU A 251 -16.94 -10.46 -20.33
N SER A 252 -15.65 -10.30 -20.65
CA SER A 252 -15.18 -9.22 -21.52
C SER A 252 -13.80 -9.51 -22.11
N PRO A 253 -13.59 -9.33 -23.43
CA PRO A 253 -12.28 -9.45 -24.06
C PRO A 253 -11.27 -8.37 -23.62
N GLN A 254 -11.72 -7.33 -22.92
CA GLN A 254 -10.88 -6.28 -22.34
C GLN A 254 -10.42 -6.60 -20.90
N THR A 255 -10.70 -7.81 -20.40
CA THR A 255 -10.32 -8.21 -19.03
C THR A 255 -8.80 -8.15 -18.85
N ALA A 256 -8.34 -7.26 -17.97
CA ALA A 256 -6.92 -7.02 -17.73
C ALA A 256 -6.66 -6.60 -16.27
N LEU A 257 -5.45 -6.86 -15.79
CA LEU A 257 -4.94 -6.39 -14.50
C LEU A 257 -3.53 -5.86 -14.70
N SER A 258 -3.26 -4.65 -14.23
CA SER A 258 -1.90 -4.16 -14.04
C SER A 258 -1.69 -3.89 -12.56
N ALA A 259 -0.54 -4.26 -12.01
CA ALA A 259 -0.11 -3.82 -10.70
C ALA A 259 1.32 -3.29 -10.78
N GLU A 260 1.52 -2.10 -10.21
CA GLU A 260 2.80 -1.42 -10.14
C GLU A 260 3.04 -0.86 -8.74
N ASN A 261 4.30 -0.90 -8.28
CA ASN A 261 4.72 -0.38 -6.98
C ASN A 261 3.88 -0.91 -5.80
N SER A 262 3.38 -2.14 -5.89
CA SER A 262 2.33 -2.66 -5.01
C SER A 262 2.81 -3.86 -4.18
N ILE A 263 2.17 -4.07 -3.02
CA ILE A 263 2.40 -5.24 -2.15
C ILE A 263 1.14 -6.12 -2.18
N LEU A 264 1.29 -7.39 -2.56
CA LEU A 264 0.26 -8.43 -2.54
C LEU A 264 0.76 -9.61 -1.70
N TRP A 265 0.87 -9.39 -0.38
CA TRP A 265 1.52 -10.30 0.56
C TRP A 265 0.63 -10.67 1.76
N GLY A 266 0.88 -11.84 2.38
CA GLY A 266 0.24 -12.22 3.64
C GLY A 266 -1.26 -12.51 3.49
N ASN A 267 -1.69 -12.89 2.29
CA ASN A 267 -3.06 -13.29 2.00
C ASN A 267 -3.27 -14.79 2.25
N ALA A 268 -4.51 -15.18 2.58
CA ALA A 268 -4.84 -16.59 2.85
C ALA A 268 -5.09 -17.42 1.57
N SER A 269 -5.11 -16.76 0.41
CA SER A 269 -5.33 -17.37 -0.91
C SER A 269 -4.19 -16.97 -1.87
N PRO A 270 -3.97 -17.75 -2.96
CA PRO A 270 -3.03 -17.35 -4.01
C PRO A 270 -3.34 -15.96 -4.58
N VAL A 271 -2.34 -15.30 -5.18
CA VAL A 271 -2.48 -13.93 -5.70
C VAL A 271 -3.54 -13.83 -6.79
N LEU A 272 -3.50 -14.72 -7.80
CA LEU A 272 -4.35 -14.62 -8.99
C LEU A 272 -4.95 -15.98 -9.37
N ALA A 273 -6.24 -15.98 -9.68
CA ALA A 273 -6.96 -17.10 -10.30
C ALA A 273 -7.84 -16.58 -11.43
N LEU A 274 -8.09 -17.44 -12.41
CA LEU A 274 -8.92 -17.13 -13.58
C LEU A 274 -10.15 -18.05 -13.59
N GLY A 275 -11.32 -17.47 -13.87
CA GLY A 275 -12.55 -18.22 -14.12
C GLY A 275 -12.41 -19.17 -15.33
N PHE A 276 -13.29 -20.17 -15.43
CA PHE A 276 -13.22 -21.28 -16.40
C PHE A 276 -12.94 -20.84 -17.86
N MET A 277 -11.70 -20.96 -18.31
CA MET A 277 -11.33 -20.60 -19.68
C MET A 277 -11.86 -21.65 -20.67
N THR A 278 -12.73 -21.23 -21.58
CA THR A 278 -12.90 -21.94 -22.86
C THR A 278 -11.68 -21.61 -23.73
N SER A 279 -11.29 -22.52 -24.62
CA SER A 279 -10.00 -22.52 -25.33
C SER A 279 -9.78 -21.38 -26.36
N ASN A 280 -10.52 -20.28 -26.29
CA ASN A 280 -10.61 -19.28 -27.37
C ASN A 280 -10.54 -17.82 -26.90
N PHE A 281 -9.74 -17.52 -25.87
CA PHE A 281 -9.54 -16.15 -25.38
C PHE A 281 -8.29 -15.47 -25.96
N PRO A 282 -8.33 -14.17 -26.29
CA PRO A 282 -7.12 -13.39 -26.58
C PRO A 282 -6.12 -13.47 -25.41
N PRO A 283 -4.83 -13.24 -25.66
CA PRO A 283 -3.82 -13.22 -24.60
C PRO A 283 -4.22 -12.20 -23.52
N LEU A 284 -4.36 -12.67 -22.30
CA LEU A 284 -4.75 -11.85 -21.16
C LEU A 284 -3.58 -10.94 -20.78
N ALA A 285 -3.87 -9.65 -20.58
CA ALA A 285 -2.90 -8.65 -20.13
C ALA A 285 -2.91 -8.60 -18.59
N PHE A 286 -2.22 -9.54 -17.98
CA PHE A 286 -1.89 -9.51 -16.56
C PHE A 286 -0.42 -9.13 -16.39
N LEU A 287 -0.17 -7.93 -15.89
CA LEU A 287 1.16 -7.36 -15.76
C LEU A 287 1.43 -7.01 -14.30
N PHE A 288 2.54 -7.53 -13.79
CA PHE A 288 3.08 -7.17 -12.47
C PHE A 288 4.48 -6.62 -12.68
N SER A 289 4.75 -5.42 -12.19
CA SER A 289 6.07 -4.79 -12.25
C SER A 289 6.35 -4.02 -10.96
N HIS A 290 7.58 -4.10 -10.45
CA HIS A 290 7.97 -3.46 -9.19
C HIS A 290 6.96 -3.78 -8.08
N CYS A 291 6.60 -5.06 -7.93
CA CYS A 291 5.65 -5.51 -6.92
C CYS A 291 6.28 -6.55 -6.00
N ASP A 292 5.83 -6.62 -4.76
CA ASP A 292 6.16 -7.72 -3.85
C ASP A 292 4.93 -8.59 -3.63
N LEU A 293 4.98 -9.85 -4.07
CA LEU A 293 3.79 -10.66 -4.23
C LEU A 293 4.08 -12.17 -4.09
N THR A 294 3.26 -12.84 -3.27
CA THR A 294 3.48 -14.24 -2.94
C THR A 294 3.31 -15.16 -4.15
N GLY A 295 4.26 -16.08 -4.35
CA GLY A 295 4.20 -17.09 -5.42
C GLY A 295 5.08 -16.79 -6.63
N GLY A 296 5.96 -15.79 -6.53
CA GLY A 296 7.08 -15.59 -7.44
C GLY A 296 6.70 -15.23 -8.88
N PHE A 297 5.75 -14.32 -9.08
CA PHE A 297 5.31 -13.94 -10.43
C PHE A 297 6.44 -13.22 -11.17
N ALA A 298 6.67 -13.67 -12.41
CA ALA A 298 7.64 -13.03 -13.29
C ALA A 298 7.22 -11.59 -13.62
N GLY A 299 8.21 -10.71 -13.67
CA GLY A 299 8.05 -9.32 -14.09
C GLY A 299 9.26 -8.48 -13.71
N PRO A 300 9.38 -7.25 -14.25
CA PRO A 300 10.49 -6.37 -13.93
C PRO A 300 10.52 -6.07 -12.42
N SER A 301 11.65 -6.35 -11.77
CA SER A 301 11.90 -5.99 -10.37
C SER A 301 10.85 -6.48 -9.37
N ASN A 302 10.12 -7.56 -9.67
CA ASN A 302 9.20 -8.16 -8.71
C ASN A 302 9.97 -8.93 -7.62
N LEU A 303 9.39 -8.93 -6.43
CA LEU A 303 9.89 -9.60 -5.23
C LEU A 303 8.88 -10.63 -4.71
N ASP A 304 9.36 -11.57 -3.91
CA ASP A 304 8.57 -12.57 -3.18
C ASP A 304 9.22 -12.72 -1.80
N VAL A 305 9.10 -11.68 -0.98
CA VAL A 305 9.74 -11.56 0.34
C VAL A 305 8.76 -11.03 1.38
N ASP A 306 9.01 -11.24 2.66
CA ASP A 306 8.17 -10.63 3.70
C ASP A 306 8.37 -9.10 3.71
N PRO A 307 7.31 -8.28 3.54
CA PRO A 307 7.40 -6.82 3.64
C PRO A 307 7.75 -6.32 5.04
N VAL A 308 7.65 -7.15 6.08
CA VAL A 308 7.96 -6.78 7.47
C VAL A 308 7.13 -5.56 7.94
N PHE A 309 5.80 -5.71 7.93
CA PHE A 309 4.90 -4.67 8.44
C PHE A 309 5.06 -4.43 9.95
N VAL A 310 4.81 -3.19 10.40
CA VAL A 310 4.92 -2.77 11.81
C VAL A 310 4.01 -3.61 12.72
N ALA A 311 2.70 -3.61 12.45
CA ALA A 311 1.72 -4.36 13.24
C ALA A 311 0.49 -4.73 12.37
N PRO A 312 0.64 -5.68 11.43
CA PRO A 312 -0.42 -5.99 10.45
C PRO A 312 -1.70 -6.53 11.13
N ALA A 313 -1.57 -7.26 12.24
CA ALA A 313 -2.70 -7.77 13.01
C ALA A 313 -3.59 -6.67 13.63
N SER A 314 -3.04 -5.48 13.88
CA SER A 314 -3.79 -4.31 14.35
C SER A 314 -4.12 -3.32 13.25
N GLY A 315 -3.88 -3.66 11.99
CA GLY A 315 -4.13 -2.77 10.85
C GLY A 315 -2.97 -1.83 10.51
N ASP A 316 -1.82 -1.91 11.17
CA ASP A 316 -0.68 -1.05 10.84
C ASP A 316 0.21 -1.71 9.78
N HIS A 317 0.01 -1.30 8.53
CA HIS A 317 0.69 -1.83 7.34
C HIS A 317 1.78 -0.91 6.81
N ARG A 318 2.23 0.04 7.65
CA ARG A 318 3.49 0.73 7.40
C ARG A 318 4.63 -0.27 7.50
N LEU A 319 5.70 -0.02 6.75
CA LEU A 319 6.88 -0.88 6.73
C LEU A 319 7.75 -0.59 7.96
N LYS A 320 8.40 -1.62 8.50
CA LYS A 320 9.52 -1.41 9.44
C LYS A 320 10.76 -0.95 8.67
N ALA A 321 11.68 -0.28 9.37
CA ALA A 321 12.90 0.26 8.78
C ALA A 321 13.81 -0.79 8.13
N ASP A 322 13.70 -2.07 8.52
CA ASP A 322 14.46 -3.20 7.97
C ASP A 322 13.73 -3.94 6.82
N SER A 323 12.60 -3.40 6.36
CA SER A 323 11.81 -3.99 5.29
C SER A 323 12.61 -4.10 3.99
N PRO A 324 12.59 -5.27 3.31
CA PRO A 324 13.31 -5.48 2.06
C PRO A 324 12.66 -4.78 0.85
N VAL A 325 11.46 -4.21 1.03
CA VAL A 325 10.65 -3.59 -0.03
C VAL A 325 10.69 -2.05 0.00
N ILE A 326 11.49 -1.46 0.89
CA ILE A 326 11.78 -0.02 0.92
C ILE A 326 12.60 0.37 -0.31
N ASP A 327 12.25 1.50 -0.93
CA ASP A 327 12.89 2.05 -2.14
C ASP A 327 13.00 1.01 -3.28
N ARG A 328 11.96 0.20 -3.49
CA ARG A 328 11.91 -0.83 -4.55
C ARG A 328 10.93 -0.55 -5.67
N GLY A 329 10.15 0.51 -5.54
CA GLY A 329 9.24 0.95 -6.59
C GLY A 329 9.94 1.73 -7.71
N ASP A 330 9.22 1.93 -8.79
CA ASP A 330 9.62 2.78 -9.91
C ASP A 330 9.11 4.21 -9.72
N ALA A 331 10.04 5.15 -9.61
CA ALA A 331 9.74 6.58 -9.55
C ALA A 331 9.22 7.15 -10.89
N ALA A 332 9.38 6.41 -12.01
CA ALA A 332 8.86 6.76 -13.32
C ALA A 332 7.48 6.15 -13.62
N SER A 333 6.88 5.43 -12.65
CA SER A 333 5.56 4.81 -12.79
C SER A 333 4.52 5.83 -13.26
N PRO A 334 3.79 5.55 -14.36
CA PRO A 334 2.70 6.40 -14.82
C PRO A 334 1.60 6.47 -13.76
N GLY A 335 1.25 7.68 -13.31
CA GLY A 335 0.22 7.87 -12.29
C GLY A 335 0.75 7.81 -10.85
N LEU A 336 2.06 7.90 -10.65
CA LEU A 336 2.65 8.08 -9.33
C LEU A 336 2.10 9.36 -8.66
N PRO A 337 1.39 9.24 -7.52
CA PRO A 337 0.84 10.39 -6.80
C PRO A 337 1.94 11.18 -6.07
N PRO A 338 1.70 12.46 -5.72
CA PRO A 338 2.69 13.28 -5.02
C PRO A 338 2.95 12.83 -3.57
N THR A 339 1.97 12.18 -2.95
CA THR A 339 2.03 11.73 -1.56
C THR A 339 1.64 10.26 -1.42
N ASP A 340 1.98 9.63 -0.30
CA ASP A 340 1.50 8.32 0.13
C ASP A 340 0.11 8.40 0.81
N LEU A 341 -0.36 7.30 1.40
CA LEU A 341 -1.63 7.25 2.12
C LEU A 341 -1.68 8.07 3.42
N ASP A 342 -0.53 8.31 4.07
CA ASP A 342 -0.43 9.15 5.28
C ASP A 342 -0.23 10.65 4.95
N GLY A 343 -0.13 10.99 3.65
CA GLY A 343 0.08 12.35 3.18
C GLY A 343 1.55 12.78 3.12
N ASN A 344 2.49 11.85 3.30
CA ASN A 344 3.92 12.09 3.18
C ASN A 344 4.35 12.13 1.71
N PRO A 345 5.44 12.82 1.33
CA PRO A 345 5.95 12.78 -0.03
C PRO A 345 6.16 11.33 -0.51
N ARG A 346 5.73 11.01 -1.73
CA ARG A 346 5.77 9.62 -2.24
C ARG A 346 7.16 9.11 -2.62
N VAL A 347 8.14 10.00 -2.72
CA VAL A 347 9.52 9.67 -3.03
C VAL A 347 10.41 10.45 -2.09
N ILE A 348 10.89 9.80 -1.03
CA ILE A 348 11.74 10.45 -0.02
C ILE A 348 13.22 10.16 -0.28
N PHE A 349 13.56 8.95 -0.73
CA PHE A 349 14.96 8.53 -0.92
C PHE A 349 15.34 8.16 -2.37
N GLY A 350 14.55 8.63 -3.33
CA GLY A 350 14.84 8.56 -4.77
C GLY A 350 14.04 7.48 -5.52
N ALA A 351 13.42 6.56 -4.80
CA ALA A 351 12.41 5.64 -5.31
C ALA A 351 11.25 5.61 -4.30
N PRO A 352 10.01 5.28 -4.73
CA PRO A 352 8.94 4.98 -3.78
C PRO A 352 9.17 3.61 -3.12
N ASP A 353 8.68 3.46 -1.90
CA ASP A 353 8.51 2.15 -1.27
C ASP A 353 7.45 1.35 -2.04
N LEU A 354 7.40 0.02 -1.86
CA LEU A 354 6.26 -0.75 -2.36
C LEU A 354 5.05 -0.59 -1.45
N GLY A 355 3.85 -0.55 -2.03
CA GLY A 355 2.58 -0.47 -1.30
C GLY A 355 2.12 0.95 -1.01
N ALA A 356 1.13 1.10 -0.12
CA ALA A 356 0.40 2.35 0.08
C ALA A 356 1.13 3.42 0.90
N TYR A 357 2.17 3.05 1.65
CA TYR A 357 2.87 3.91 2.60
C TYR A 357 4.33 4.13 2.19
N GLU A 358 4.88 5.28 2.55
CA GLU A 358 6.29 5.60 2.44
C GLU A 358 6.91 5.72 3.84
N VAL A 359 8.09 5.16 4.03
CA VAL A 359 8.87 5.30 5.27
C VAL A 359 9.48 6.70 5.33
N THR A 360 8.97 7.53 6.24
CA THR A 360 9.43 8.91 6.43
C THR A 360 10.64 9.06 7.31
N ASP A 361 10.88 8.10 8.19
CA ASP A 361 11.96 8.14 9.16
C ASP A 361 12.58 6.74 9.28
N ILE A 362 13.78 6.60 8.73
CA ILE A 362 14.58 5.40 8.96
C ILE A 362 15.26 5.48 10.34
N ALA A 363 15.32 6.66 10.98
CA ALA A 363 16.09 6.97 12.18
C ALA A 363 15.41 6.59 13.53
N ALA A 364 14.15 6.16 13.54
CA ALA A 364 13.39 5.92 14.78
C ALA A 364 13.48 4.48 15.36
N ASP A 365 14.48 3.68 15.01
CA ASP A 365 14.71 2.36 15.62
C ASP A 365 15.93 2.41 16.57
N PRO A 366 15.89 1.89 17.82
CA PRO A 366 17.06 1.71 18.71
C PRO A 366 18.24 0.87 18.14
N VAL A 367 18.26 0.59 16.84
CA VAL A 367 19.13 -0.32 16.08
C VAL A 367 20.32 0.39 15.41
N PHE A 368 20.44 1.72 15.52
CA PHE A 368 21.59 2.47 14.95
C PHE A 368 22.93 2.26 15.68
N ASP A 369 22.92 1.56 16.80
CA ASP A 369 24.09 1.24 17.61
C ASP A 369 24.46 -0.24 17.42
N GLY A 370 25.17 -0.57 16.33
CA GLY A 370 25.73 -1.91 16.16
C GLY A 370 26.44 -2.40 17.44
N THR A 371 26.28 -3.67 17.81
CA THR A 371 26.90 -4.25 19.02
C THR A 371 28.01 -5.24 18.66
N VAL A 372 29.08 -5.24 19.46
CA VAL A 372 30.20 -6.20 19.40
C VAL A 372 30.28 -6.97 20.71
N GLY A 373 30.47 -8.28 20.65
CA GLY A 373 30.49 -9.18 21.81
C GLY A 373 31.79 -9.14 22.63
N ILE A 374 31.62 -9.39 23.94
CA ILE A 374 32.59 -9.47 25.07
C ILE A 374 33.60 -8.30 25.21
N ASN A 375 33.31 -7.42 26.18
CA ASN A 375 34.11 -6.27 26.63
C ASN A 375 34.14 -5.03 25.72
N ALA A 376 33.28 -4.95 24.70
CA ALA A 376 33.12 -3.75 23.88
C ALA A 376 32.01 -2.82 24.40
N GLY A 377 32.27 -1.51 24.41
CA GLY A 377 31.27 -0.47 24.72
C GLY A 377 30.53 0.05 23.48
N GLY A 378 29.51 0.92 23.70
CA GLY A 378 28.71 1.55 22.63
C GLY A 378 29.52 2.45 21.67
N PRO A 379 28.91 2.91 20.58
CA PRO A 379 29.63 3.45 19.43
C PRO A 379 30.35 4.77 19.69
N PHE A 380 31.49 4.94 19.02
CA PHE A 380 32.15 6.23 18.86
C PHE A 380 31.81 6.87 17.52
N ASP A 381 31.51 8.17 17.52
CA ASP A 381 31.35 8.95 16.29
C ASP A 381 32.72 9.33 15.72
N VAL A 382 33.39 8.35 15.13
CA VAL A 382 34.77 8.49 14.65
C VAL A 382 34.94 8.06 13.20
N LEU A 383 33.96 7.42 12.55
CA LEU A 383 33.98 7.07 11.14
C LEU A 383 33.32 8.17 10.30
N PHE A 384 34.01 8.62 9.25
CA PHE A 384 33.58 9.67 8.35
C PHE A 384 33.73 9.23 6.90
N ILE A 385 32.83 9.71 6.04
CA ILE A 385 32.93 9.61 4.59
C ILE A 385 32.94 11.02 4.02
N ASN A 386 33.97 11.38 3.25
CA ASN A 386 34.17 12.74 2.75
C ASN A 386 34.08 13.80 3.87
N GLY A 387 34.63 13.47 5.06
CA GLY A 387 34.60 14.32 6.25
C GLY A 387 33.24 14.40 6.97
N GLN A 388 32.25 13.60 6.58
CA GLN A 388 30.92 13.57 7.20
C GLN A 388 30.69 12.26 7.97
N SER A 389 30.25 12.33 9.23
CA SER A 389 29.84 11.14 10.00
C SER A 389 28.42 10.67 9.69
N GLY A 390 27.74 11.39 8.80
CA GLY A 390 26.36 11.14 8.40
C GLY A 390 25.30 11.71 9.34
N GLY A 391 25.69 12.39 10.43
CA GLY A 391 24.75 13.01 11.37
C GLY A 391 23.84 11.99 12.07
N GLY A 392 22.63 12.41 12.46
CA GLY A 392 21.64 11.52 13.09
C GLY A 392 21.21 10.37 12.17
N ASP A 393 21.11 10.64 10.88
CA ASP A 393 20.66 9.68 9.85
C ASP A 393 21.78 8.73 9.39
N ARG A 394 23.00 8.93 9.90
CA ARG A 394 24.21 8.17 9.53
C ARG A 394 24.43 8.09 8.02
N ARG A 395 23.97 9.08 7.24
CA ARG A 395 23.93 9.04 5.78
C ARG A 395 24.85 10.08 5.14
N VAL A 396 25.62 9.64 4.15
CA VAL A 396 26.46 10.51 3.30
C VAL A 396 26.13 10.26 1.84
N VAL A 397 25.76 11.33 1.13
CA VAL A 397 25.42 11.27 -0.31
C VAL A 397 26.59 11.82 -1.11
N VAL A 398 27.08 11.06 -2.08
CA VAL A 398 28.21 11.42 -2.92
C VAL A 398 27.84 11.28 -4.39
N PRO A 399 27.96 12.35 -5.20
CA PRO A 399 27.64 12.27 -6.62
C PRO A 399 28.49 11.26 -7.39
N ILE A 400 27.92 10.62 -8.41
CA ILE A 400 28.66 9.73 -9.32
C ILE A 400 29.92 10.43 -9.86
N GLY A 401 31.06 9.74 -9.76
CA GLY A 401 32.35 10.21 -10.26
C GLY A 401 33.12 11.12 -9.30
N GLN A 402 32.56 11.47 -8.13
CA GLN A 402 33.32 12.13 -7.08
C GLN A 402 34.24 11.15 -6.34
N PRO A 403 35.42 11.59 -5.90
CA PRO A 403 36.29 10.77 -5.05
C PRO A 403 35.61 10.51 -3.70
N LEU A 404 35.93 9.35 -3.13
CA LEU A 404 35.49 8.94 -1.80
C LEU A 404 36.70 8.92 -0.86
N SER A 405 36.65 9.68 0.22
CA SER A 405 37.49 9.50 1.40
C SER A 405 36.71 8.75 2.45
N LEU A 406 37.33 7.72 3.01
CA LEU A 406 36.93 7.13 4.27
C LEU A 406 37.94 7.65 5.30
N ASP A 407 37.50 8.11 6.46
CA ASP A 407 38.37 8.67 7.50
C ASP A 407 37.91 8.17 8.88
N VAL A 408 38.86 7.83 9.77
CA VAL A 408 38.57 7.37 11.13
C VAL A 408 39.38 8.20 12.11
N ALA A 409 38.70 8.91 13.01
CA ALA A 409 39.31 9.72 14.04
C ALA A 409 39.78 8.88 15.24
N LEU A 410 40.68 9.45 16.04
CA LEU A 410 41.06 8.86 17.32
C LEU A 410 39.85 8.78 18.27
N PRO A 411 39.62 7.64 18.94
CA PRO A 411 38.63 7.55 19.99
C PRO A 411 38.91 8.58 21.10
N PRO A 412 37.88 9.25 21.65
CA PRO A 412 38.05 10.28 22.69
C PRO A 412 38.84 9.82 23.92
N THR A 413 38.82 8.52 24.21
CA THR A 413 39.46 7.89 25.38
C THR A 413 40.80 7.23 25.04
N HIS A 414 41.26 7.28 23.79
CA HIS A 414 42.54 6.72 23.38
C HIS A 414 43.70 7.67 23.72
N SER A 415 44.74 7.18 24.40
CA SER A 415 45.88 7.99 24.86
C SER A 415 47.09 7.99 23.92
N GLY A 416 47.06 7.16 22.87
CA GLY A 416 48.14 7.01 21.89
C GLY A 416 48.02 7.94 20.67
N PRO A 417 49.09 8.05 19.85
CA PRO A 417 49.04 8.83 18.61
C PRO A 417 48.20 8.16 17.51
N SER A 418 47.88 6.87 17.64
CA SER A 418 47.08 6.08 16.70
C SER A 418 46.41 4.91 17.41
N ALA A 419 45.14 4.67 17.13
CA ALA A 419 44.37 3.52 17.59
C ALA A 419 44.24 2.49 16.46
N PRO A 420 44.55 1.20 16.71
CA PRO A 420 44.25 0.14 15.76
C PRO A 420 42.76 0.08 15.40
N PHE A 421 42.45 -0.08 14.12
CA PHE A 421 41.06 -0.21 13.66
C PHE A 421 40.93 -1.15 12.47
N ILE A 422 39.70 -1.59 12.23
CA ILE A 422 39.27 -2.26 11.02
C ILE A 422 37.87 -1.77 10.63
N ILE A 423 37.70 -1.29 9.40
CA ILE A 423 36.41 -0.94 8.82
C ILE A 423 36.01 -2.01 7.83
N PHE A 424 34.75 -2.42 7.94
CA PHE A 424 34.12 -3.34 7.03
C PHE A 424 33.08 -2.60 6.20
N GLY A 425 32.92 -3.06 4.96
CA GLY A 425 31.80 -2.69 4.11
C GLY A 425 30.97 -3.92 3.75
N VAL A 426 29.68 -3.70 3.48
CA VAL A 426 28.78 -4.76 3.00
C VAL A 426 28.17 -4.34 1.67
N PHE A 427 28.30 -5.23 0.68
CA PHE A 427 27.48 -5.20 -0.53
C PHE A 427 26.18 -5.98 -0.26
N ALA A 428 25.01 -5.36 -0.49
CA ALA A 428 23.62 -5.87 -0.24
C ALA A 428 22.98 -5.48 1.11
N VAL A 429 21.74 -5.94 1.34
CA VAL A 429 20.89 -5.67 2.53
C VAL A 429 21.20 -6.69 3.63
N PRO A 430 22.06 -6.41 4.63
CA PRO A 430 22.15 -7.25 5.81
C PRO A 430 20.83 -7.15 6.61
N ARG A 431 20.29 -8.30 7.00
CA ARG A 431 19.16 -8.41 7.94
C ARG A 431 19.66 -8.18 9.36
N TYR A 432 18.79 -7.78 10.28
CA TYR A 432 19.14 -7.65 11.71
C TYR A 432 19.70 -8.95 12.32
N THR A 433 19.32 -10.12 11.78
CA THR A 433 19.82 -11.44 12.21
C THR A 433 21.17 -11.82 11.60
N ASP A 434 21.69 -11.05 10.64
CA ASP A 434 22.93 -11.37 9.95
C ASP A 434 24.11 -10.98 10.83
N THR A 435 24.56 -11.94 11.64
CA THR A 435 25.79 -11.81 12.43
C THR A 435 26.98 -12.26 11.62
N PHE A 436 27.96 -11.38 11.43
CA PHE A 436 29.24 -11.74 10.84
C PHE A 436 30.25 -12.02 11.95
N VAL A 437 30.77 -13.24 12.01
CA VAL A 437 31.85 -13.57 12.95
C VAL A 437 33.12 -12.90 12.46
N LEU A 438 33.57 -11.89 13.20
CA LEU A 438 34.78 -11.17 12.84
C LEU A 438 36.03 -12.02 13.14
N PRO A 439 37.09 -11.89 12.31
CA PRO A 439 38.39 -12.44 12.64
C PRO A 439 38.96 -11.82 13.92
N PHE A 440 40.01 -12.42 14.48
CA PHE A 440 40.75 -11.91 15.65
C PHE A 440 40.03 -11.96 17.01
N GLY A 441 38.97 -12.75 17.15
CA GLY A 441 38.33 -12.99 18.46
C GLY A 441 37.48 -11.82 18.98
N VAL A 442 37.16 -10.86 18.11
CA VAL A 442 36.34 -9.67 18.38
C VAL A 442 34.85 -10.02 18.56
N GLY A 443 34.43 -11.24 18.21
CA GLY A 443 33.04 -11.70 18.33
C GLY A 443 32.19 -11.33 17.11
N PRO A 444 30.86 -11.56 17.17
CA PRO A 444 29.95 -11.20 16.09
C PRO A 444 29.74 -9.69 16.01
N ILE A 445 29.63 -9.16 14.79
CA ILE A 445 29.12 -7.80 14.52
C ILE A 445 27.80 -7.90 13.75
N ALA A 446 26.87 -7.00 14.07
CA ALA A 446 25.67 -6.73 13.27
C ALA A 446 25.87 -5.42 12.50
N PHE A 447 25.60 -5.42 11.19
CA PHE A 447 25.69 -4.23 10.33
C PHE A 447 24.35 -3.51 10.22
N LEU A 448 24.40 -2.20 9.95
CA LEU A 448 23.25 -1.43 9.49
C LEU A 448 22.67 -2.05 8.20
N PRO A 449 21.34 -2.23 8.09
CA PRO A 449 20.70 -2.57 6.81
C PRO A 449 21.05 -1.51 5.77
N CYS A 450 21.61 -1.94 4.63
CA CYS A 450 21.82 -1.09 3.46
C CYS A 450 20.70 -1.37 2.47
N PRO A 451 19.69 -0.50 2.30
CA PRO A 451 18.45 -0.90 1.64
C PRO A 451 18.56 -1.11 0.13
N ILE A 452 19.69 -0.92 -0.58
CA ILE A 452 19.67 -0.92 -2.08
C ILE A 452 20.93 -1.54 -2.72
N ALA A 453 21.03 -2.87 -2.71
CA ALA A 453 21.81 -3.59 -3.72
C ALA A 453 21.06 -4.88 -4.14
N PRO A 454 21.34 -5.44 -5.34
CA PRO A 454 20.66 -6.64 -5.81
C PRO A 454 20.76 -7.77 -4.79
N VAL A 455 19.70 -8.59 -4.72
CA VAL A 455 19.50 -9.70 -3.78
C VAL A 455 20.56 -10.79 -4.00
N PHE A 456 21.80 -10.51 -3.59
CA PHE A 456 22.84 -11.50 -3.41
C PHE A 456 23.08 -11.64 -1.91
N GLN A 457 23.67 -12.77 -1.51
CA GLN A 457 24.14 -12.95 -0.14
C GLN A 457 25.04 -11.76 0.23
N PRO A 458 24.84 -11.10 1.40
CA PRO A 458 25.64 -9.94 1.76
C PRO A 458 27.12 -10.32 1.76
N VAL A 459 27.90 -9.66 0.90
CA VAL A 459 29.34 -9.91 0.80
C VAL A 459 30.05 -8.90 1.68
N LEU A 460 30.52 -9.39 2.82
CA LEU A 460 31.40 -8.64 3.71
C LEU A 460 32.77 -8.47 3.04
N PHE A 461 33.29 -7.24 3.01
CA PHE A 461 34.66 -6.95 2.62
C PHE A 461 35.34 -6.06 3.65
N THR A 462 36.65 -6.19 3.77
CA THR A 462 37.47 -5.26 4.55
C THR A 462 37.67 -3.99 3.73
N ALA A 463 37.13 -2.87 4.19
CA ALA A 463 37.26 -1.57 3.53
C ALA A 463 38.60 -0.89 3.87
N ALA A 464 39.04 -1.00 5.13
CA ALA A 464 40.33 -0.50 5.59
C ALA A 464 40.75 -1.20 6.90
N ASP A 465 42.04 -1.44 7.11
CA ASP A 465 42.57 -1.92 8.38
C ASP A 465 43.96 -1.33 8.68
N SER A 466 44.25 -1.13 9.97
CA SER A 466 45.59 -0.77 10.45
C SER A 466 46.31 -1.95 11.12
N TYR A 467 45.75 -3.16 11.01
CA TYR A 467 46.28 -4.40 11.60
C TYR A 467 47.30 -5.10 10.70
N GLY A 468 47.41 -4.69 9.43
CA GLY A 468 48.44 -5.16 8.52
C GLY A 468 48.10 -6.46 7.80
N VAL A 469 46.82 -6.80 7.69
CA VAL A 469 46.33 -8.00 6.99
C VAL A 469 45.89 -7.65 5.57
N ASN A 470 46.89 -7.48 4.71
CA ASN A 470 46.84 -6.92 3.35
C ASN A 470 45.94 -7.67 2.33
N ILE A 471 45.38 -6.93 1.36
CA ILE A 471 45.56 -7.26 -0.08
C ILE A 471 45.61 -6.08 -1.07
N CYS A 472 45.25 -4.81 -0.77
CA CYS A 472 45.31 -3.73 -1.79
C CYS A 472 45.60 -2.28 -1.32
N SER A 473 46.25 -2.00 -0.19
CA SER A 473 46.82 -0.65 0.07
C SER A 473 47.76 -0.59 1.28
N PRO A 474 48.67 0.42 1.36
CA PRO A 474 49.58 0.58 2.49
C PRO A 474 48.82 0.86 3.80
N VAL A 475 49.15 0.07 4.82
CA VAL A 475 48.70 0.15 6.22
C VAL A 475 48.97 1.55 6.77
N ALA A 476 47.94 2.26 7.24
CA ALA A 476 48.05 3.65 7.72
C ALA A 476 47.45 3.83 9.14
N PRO A 477 48.00 4.77 9.94
CA PRO A 477 47.55 5.04 11.32
C PRO A 477 46.19 5.77 11.34
N SER A 478 45.41 5.62 12.41
CA SER A 478 44.13 6.33 12.60
C SER A 478 44.26 7.86 12.77
N ALA A 479 45.47 8.43 12.77
CA ALA A 479 45.68 9.88 12.78
C ALA A 479 47.09 10.28 12.29
N PRO A 480 47.23 11.29 11.40
CA PRO A 480 46.17 11.83 10.55
C PRO A 480 45.92 10.87 9.38
N ALA A 481 44.71 10.35 9.28
CA ALA A 481 44.30 9.50 8.18
C ALA A 481 43.69 10.35 7.07
N PRO A 482 44.18 10.24 5.83
CA PRO A 482 43.26 10.26 4.70
C PRO A 482 43.35 8.96 3.89
N TRP A 483 42.22 8.26 3.74
CA TRP A 483 42.10 7.13 2.80
C TRP A 483 41.22 7.55 1.63
N SER A 484 41.83 8.08 0.57
CA SER A 484 41.12 8.33 -0.69
C SER A 484 41.19 7.10 -1.57
N THR A 485 40.06 6.46 -1.84
CA THR A 485 39.95 5.58 -3.02
C THR A 485 39.56 6.45 -4.21
N GLY A 486 40.23 6.26 -5.36
CA GLY A 486 39.76 6.84 -6.61
C GLY A 486 38.32 6.41 -6.93
N PRO A 487 37.67 7.02 -7.93
CA PRO A 487 36.29 6.68 -8.31
C PRO A 487 36.15 5.17 -8.47
N LEU A 488 35.14 4.56 -7.85
CA LEU A 488 34.92 3.11 -7.79
C LEU A 488 34.72 2.55 -9.21
N PRO A 489 35.73 1.92 -9.85
CA PRO A 489 35.63 1.48 -11.23
C PRO A 489 34.87 0.15 -11.29
N GLY A 490 33.82 0.07 -12.09
CA GLY A 490 33.13 -1.19 -12.39
C GLY A 490 32.00 -1.59 -11.43
N ILE A 491 31.59 -0.72 -10.50
CA ILE A 491 30.37 -0.90 -9.71
C ILE A 491 29.19 -0.27 -10.47
N PRO A 492 28.06 -0.98 -10.68
CA PRO A 492 26.87 -0.39 -11.26
C PRO A 492 26.28 0.66 -10.32
N PHE A 493 25.99 1.85 -10.85
CA PHE A 493 25.38 2.96 -10.12
C PHE A 493 23.88 3.08 -10.46
N PRO A 494 23.02 3.58 -9.55
CA PRO A 494 23.34 4.01 -8.18
C PRO A 494 23.68 2.83 -7.25
N VAL A 495 24.53 3.07 -6.25
CA VAL A 495 24.88 2.06 -5.24
C VAL A 495 24.74 2.64 -3.85
N ARG A 496 24.17 1.87 -2.92
CA ARG A 496 24.25 2.15 -1.49
C ARG A 496 25.17 1.14 -0.80
N LEU A 497 26.05 1.61 0.07
CA LEU A 497 26.97 0.78 0.86
C LEU A 497 26.83 1.14 2.35
N SER A 498 26.92 0.16 3.24
CA SER A 498 27.04 0.40 4.67
C SER A 498 28.46 0.11 5.13
N PHE A 499 29.04 1.05 5.88
CA PHE A 499 30.35 0.92 6.49
C PHE A 499 30.22 0.95 8.01
N GLN A 500 30.92 0.05 8.69
CA GLN A 500 31.07 0.07 10.14
C GLN A 500 32.34 -0.67 10.52
N GLY A 501 32.97 -0.29 11.62
CA GLY A 501 34.20 -0.90 12.04
C GLY A 501 34.34 -1.07 13.53
N VAL A 502 35.50 -1.58 13.90
CA VAL A 502 35.96 -1.75 15.28
C VAL A 502 37.25 -0.97 15.46
N ILE A 503 37.37 -0.27 16.58
CA ILE A 503 38.54 0.52 16.95
C ILE A 503 38.96 0.22 18.39
N ASP A 504 40.27 0.11 18.61
CA ASP A 504 40.83 -0.12 19.93
C ASP A 504 40.77 1.15 20.77
N GLU A 505 39.99 1.09 21.85
CA GLU A 505 39.88 2.17 22.82
C GLU A 505 41.14 2.23 23.69
N VAL A 506 41.47 1.11 24.33
CA VAL A 506 42.69 0.85 25.11
C VAL A 506 43.14 -0.60 24.88
N ALA A 507 44.38 -0.94 25.24
CA ALA A 507 44.90 -2.30 25.01
C ALA A 507 43.97 -3.37 25.61
N GLY A 508 43.33 -4.16 24.74
CA GLY A 508 42.40 -5.23 25.13
C GLY A 508 40.93 -4.81 25.29
N GLN A 509 40.55 -3.57 24.95
CA GLN A 509 39.16 -3.11 24.86
C GLN A 509 38.91 -2.44 23.50
N ALA A 510 38.03 -3.05 22.72
CA ALA A 510 37.62 -2.55 21.41
C ALA A 510 36.21 -1.97 21.47
N ARG A 511 35.88 -1.02 20.59
CA ARG A 511 34.53 -0.47 20.44
C ARG A 511 34.13 -0.42 18.98
N VAL A 512 32.83 -0.43 18.74
CA VAL A 512 32.29 -0.16 17.41
C VAL A 512 32.44 1.33 17.06
N THR A 513 32.74 1.62 15.80
CA THR A 513 32.51 2.96 15.24
C THR A 513 31.01 3.17 15.03
N ASN A 514 30.59 4.41 14.81
CA ASN A 514 29.34 4.68 14.13
C ASN A 514 29.30 3.93 12.79
N GLY A 515 28.12 3.47 12.41
CA GLY A 515 27.88 3.03 11.04
C GLY A 515 27.61 4.24 10.16
N VAL A 516 27.98 4.17 8.87
CA VAL A 516 27.70 5.19 7.87
C VAL A 516 27.17 4.54 6.60
N ILE A 517 26.03 5.02 6.11
CA ILE A 517 25.41 4.64 4.85
C ILE A 517 25.90 5.62 3.78
N LEU A 518 26.68 5.11 2.82
CA LEU A 518 27.07 5.83 1.62
C LEU A 518 26.02 5.62 0.54
N VAL A 519 25.51 6.71 -0.02
CA VAL A 519 24.68 6.71 -1.23
C VAL A 519 25.47 7.34 -2.36
N VAL A 520 25.75 6.58 -3.42
CA VAL A 520 26.36 7.12 -4.64
C VAL A 520 25.31 7.21 -5.73
N ASN A 521 24.97 8.44 -6.14
CA ASN A 521 23.88 8.75 -7.08
C ASN A 521 24.21 9.84 -8.09
#